data_AF-A0A349MIS5-F1
#
_entry.id   AF-A0A349MIS5-F1
#
_cell.length_a   1.000
_cell.length_b   1.000
_cell.length_c   1.000
_cell.angle_alpha   90.00
_cell.angle_beta   90.00
_cell.angle_gamma   90.00
#
_symmetry.space_group_name_H-M   'P 1'
#
loop_
_entity.id
_entity.type
_entity.pdbx_description
1 polymer ?
#
loop_
_entity_poly.entity_id
_entity_poly.type
_entity_poly.pdbx_seq_one_letter_code
_entity_poly.pdbx_strand_id
1 'polypeptide(L)'
;MRGRAWMAFRRHRPLGPTVHQKQAGHIRNHLRHHHIIPSQENGDDVRVVMPSLSLRQGLKSLVASQRPVKCYLGSFADGIQPDWRDRPDGKYTCSQLLHLDGRRASLYQALEEARTQGADVVVLPELSLCPKLRQEVCCWLRDESHPFCMVVPGSFHERPDAYSEIPVNRTRLLDGKGHEILIHDKMLPMDTGHVHEVITPGKCLHLLNTPLGLVALAICRDFLEEDQFYRLPWQEIAPDWAFIPSMTPIQGVRSHEKTANSLVNCCGTRSLVPNQCPSGTYAEGNSHGFACWPDAVGKSQLCTIQPWLRLVSIPI
;
A
#
# COMPACT_ATOMS: atom_id res chain seq x y z
N MET A 1 5.41 -3.19 -35.19
CA MET A 1 4.96 -3.39 -33.79
C MET A 1 6.20 -3.37 -32.92
N ARG A 2 6.38 -2.40 -32.02
CA ARG A 2 7.48 -2.43 -31.05
C ARG A 2 7.16 -3.55 -30.04
N GLY A 3 8.07 -4.51 -29.88
CA GLY A 3 7.86 -5.62 -28.95
C GLY A 3 7.70 -5.08 -27.53
N ARG A 4 6.60 -5.44 -26.85
CA ARG A 4 6.47 -5.18 -25.40
C ARG A 4 7.48 -6.08 -24.68
N ALA A 5 8.29 -5.51 -23.80
CA ALA A 5 9.16 -6.30 -22.95
C ALA A 5 8.32 -6.89 -21.81
N TRP A 6 8.63 -8.13 -21.42
CA TRP A 6 7.94 -8.83 -20.34
C TRP A 6 8.96 -9.34 -19.35
N MET A 7 8.63 -9.26 -18.07
CA MET A 7 9.42 -9.83 -16.98
C MET A 7 8.70 -11.05 -16.42
N ALA A 8 9.46 -12.11 -16.12
CA ALA A 8 8.93 -13.33 -15.53
C ALA A 8 9.58 -13.60 -14.17
N PHE A 9 8.75 -13.75 -13.13
CA PHE A 9 9.21 -14.06 -11.77
C PHE A 9 8.44 -15.26 -11.24
N ARG A 10 9.06 -16.11 -10.43
CA ARG A 10 8.35 -17.22 -9.79
C ARG A 10 7.44 -16.68 -8.68
N ARG A 11 6.18 -17.09 -8.67
CA ARG A 11 5.20 -16.82 -7.60
C ARG A 11 5.57 -17.59 -6.34
N HIS A 12 5.34 -16.97 -5.18
CA HIS A 12 5.42 -17.69 -3.90
C HIS A 12 4.26 -18.69 -3.79
N ARG A 13 3.04 -18.23 -4.12
CA ARG A 13 1.84 -19.08 -4.18
C ARG A 13 1.33 -19.19 -5.63
N PRO A 14 1.17 -20.41 -6.17
CA PRO A 14 0.55 -20.55 -7.48
C PRO A 14 -0.89 -20.06 -7.47
N LEU A 15 -1.35 -19.50 -8.59
CA LEU A 15 -2.78 -19.24 -8.79
C LEU A 15 -3.58 -20.55 -8.64
N GLY A 16 -4.84 -20.41 -8.24
CA GLY A 16 -5.76 -21.51 -7.97
C GLY A 16 -5.84 -22.53 -9.11
N PRO A 17 -6.31 -23.75 -8.82
CA PRO A 17 -6.49 -24.78 -9.83
C PRO A 17 -7.32 -24.29 -11.02
N THR A 18 -6.77 -24.41 -12.22
CA THR A 18 -7.56 -24.34 -13.46
C THR A 18 -7.94 -25.76 -13.87
N VAL A 19 -9.03 -25.89 -14.65
CA VAL A 19 -9.61 -27.17 -15.10
C VAL A 19 -8.58 -28.05 -15.86
N HIS A 20 -7.49 -27.47 -16.36
CA HIS A 20 -6.46 -28.13 -17.16
C HIS A 20 -5.26 -28.69 -16.36
N GLN A 21 -5.29 -28.68 -15.03
CA GLN A 21 -4.17 -29.09 -14.16
C GLN A 21 -3.57 -30.48 -14.44
N LYS A 22 -4.35 -31.40 -15.02
CA LYS A 22 -3.92 -32.80 -15.23
C LYS A 22 -3.23 -33.05 -16.59
N GLN A 23 -3.14 -32.05 -17.46
CA GLN A 23 -2.47 -32.20 -18.76
C GLN A 23 -1.03 -31.68 -18.68
N ALA A 24 -0.08 -32.61 -18.75
CA ALA A 24 1.35 -32.29 -18.91
C ALA A 24 1.56 -31.51 -20.22
N GLY A 25 2.38 -30.45 -20.20
CA GLY A 25 2.67 -29.61 -21.37
C GLY A 25 1.73 -28.41 -21.57
N HIS A 26 0.69 -28.25 -20.75
CA HIS A 26 -0.19 -27.08 -20.86
C HIS A 26 0.49 -25.85 -20.25
N ILE A 27 0.94 -24.89 -21.09
CA ILE A 27 1.72 -23.72 -20.65
C ILE A 27 1.04 -22.95 -19.51
N ARG A 28 -0.29 -22.83 -19.51
CA ARG A 28 -1.06 -22.17 -18.43
C ARG A 28 -0.82 -22.80 -17.05
N ASN A 29 -0.55 -24.12 -16.98
CA ASN A 29 -0.21 -24.80 -15.72
C ASN A 29 1.16 -24.39 -15.19
N HIS A 30 2.11 -24.04 -16.06
CA HIS A 30 3.43 -23.56 -15.64
C HIS A 30 3.40 -22.05 -15.36
N LEU A 31 2.62 -21.29 -16.12
CA LEU A 31 2.47 -19.84 -15.93
C LEU A 31 1.78 -19.49 -14.62
N ARG A 32 0.92 -20.34 -14.06
CA ARG A 32 0.33 -20.10 -12.72
C ARG A 32 1.36 -20.01 -11.60
N HIS A 33 2.58 -20.53 -11.81
CA HIS A 33 3.70 -20.47 -10.87
C HIS A 33 4.58 -19.25 -11.11
N HIS A 34 4.22 -18.36 -12.04
CA HIS A 34 4.99 -17.19 -12.40
C HIS A 34 4.11 -15.93 -12.44
N HIS A 35 4.67 -14.79 -12.08
CA HIS A 35 4.17 -13.49 -12.50
C HIS A 35 4.74 -13.21 -13.88
N ILE A 36 3.87 -12.80 -14.81
CA ILE A 36 4.28 -12.29 -16.11
C ILE A 36 3.84 -10.83 -16.13
N ILE A 37 4.82 -9.93 -16.05
CA ILE A 37 4.56 -8.51 -15.81
C ILE A 37 5.01 -7.77 -17.07
N PRO A 38 4.10 -7.02 -17.74
CA PRO A 38 4.50 -6.19 -18.86
C PRO A 38 5.41 -5.06 -18.37
N SER A 39 6.34 -4.58 -19.18
CA SER A 39 7.12 -3.39 -18.83
C SER A 39 6.29 -2.11 -18.87
N GLN A 40 5.15 -2.14 -19.57
CA GLN A 40 4.22 -1.02 -19.71
C GLN A 40 2.78 -1.52 -19.83
N GLU A 41 1.84 -0.82 -19.21
CA GLU A 41 0.40 -1.05 -19.34
C GLU A 41 -0.32 0.29 -19.60
N ASN A 42 -1.17 0.34 -20.63
CA ASN A 42 -1.91 1.56 -21.02
C ASN A 42 -1.05 2.84 -21.18
N GLY A 43 0.25 2.69 -21.46
CA GLY A 43 1.19 3.80 -21.63
C GLY A 43 1.92 4.20 -20.33
N ASP A 44 1.56 3.63 -19.19
CA ASP A 44 2.29 3.79 -17.94
C ASP A 44 3.34 2.68 -17.77
N ASP A 45 4.45 3.00 -17.11
CA ASP A 45 5.51 2.04 -16.82
C ASP A 45 5.09 1.09 -15.69
N VAL A 46 5.59 -0.15 -15.76
CA VAL A 46 5.52 -1.09 -14.63
C VAL A 46 6.93 -1.55 -14.33
N ARG A 47 7.39 -1.26 -13.10
CA ARG A 47 8.78 -1.53 -12.70
C ARG A 47 8.83 -2.48 -11.52
N VAL A 48 9.56 -3.58 -11.69
CA VAL A 48 9.84 -4.52 -10.61
C VAL A 48 11.23 -4.27 -10.07
N VAL A 49 11.29 -3.91 -8.79
CA VAL A 49 12.52 -3.67 -8.04
C VAL A 49 12.88 -4.93 -7.25
N MET A 50 14.18 -5.18 -7.11
CA MET A 50 14.69 -6.24 -6.25
C MET A 50 15.10 -5.64 -4.90
N PRO A 51 14.78 -6.30 -3.77
CA PRO A 51 15.15 -5.81 -2.44
C PRO A 51 16.67 -5.85 -2.25
N SER A 52 17.16 -5.01 -1.34
CA SER A 52 18.54 -5.08 -0.85
C SER A 52 18.83 -6.46 -0.23
N LEU A 53 20.10 -6.84 -0.17
CA LEU A 53 20.52 -8.13 0.42
C LEU A 53 20.05 -8.26 1.88
N SER A 54 20.15 -7.19 2.67
CA SER A 54 19.73 -7.17 4.07
C SER A 54 18.22 -7.40 4.21
N LEU A 55 17.40 -6.68 3.44
CA LEU A 55 15.95 -6.86 3.46
C LEU A 55 15.57 -8.27 3.01
N ARG A 56 16.19 -8.76 1.92
CA ARG A 56 15.95 -10.10 1.41
C ARG A 56 16.28 -11.18 2.45
N GLN A 57 17.35 -11.03 3.21
CA GLN A 57 17.70 -11.98 4.26
C GLN A 57 16.72 -11.94 5.43
N GLY A 58 16.33 -10.74 5.89
CA GLY A 58 15.32 -10.57 6.94
C GLY A 58 13.99 -11.22 6.56
N LEU A 59 13.50 -10.96 5.35
CA LEU A 59 12.26 -11.57 4.85
C LEU A 59 12.36 -13.09 4.66
N LYS A 60 13.52 -13.62 4.27
CA LYS A 60 13.74 -15.08 4.23
C LYS A 60 13.65 -15.70 5.62
N SER A 61 14.25 -15.07 6.63
CA SER A 61 14.16 -15.54 8.02
C SER A 61 12.73 -15.50 8.53
N LEU A 62 11.97 -14.44 8.19
CA LEU A 62 10.56 -14.34 8.52
C LEU A 62 9.75 -15.49 7.89
N VAL A 63 9.91 -15.75 6.58
CA VAL A 63 9.26 -16.87 5.89
C VAL A 63 9.65 -18.22 6.49
N ALA A 64 10.93 -18.42 6.79
CA ALA A 64 11.45 -19.67 7.34
C ALA A 64 10.89 -19.97 8.75
N SER A 65 10.50 -18.94 9.50
CA SER A 65 9.89 -19.12 10.83
C SER A 65 8.48 -19.72 10.79
N GLN A 66 7.84 -19.80 9.62
CA GLN A 66 6.49 -20.35 9.39
C GLN A 66 5.36 -19.73 10.24
N ARG A 67 5.63 -18.63 10.94
CA ARG A 67 4.62 -17.87 11.67
C ARG A 67 3.90 -16.88 10.74
N PRO A 68 2.67 -16.44 11.10
CA PRO A 68 2.00 -15.35 10.39
C PRO A 68 2.83 -14.06 10.39
N VAL A 69 2.70 -13.28 9.31
CA VAL A 69 3.24 -11.91 9.23
C VAL A 69 2.36 -11.00 10.07
N LYS A 70 2.96 -10.32 11.03
CA LYS A 70 2.29 -9.33 11.86
C LYS A 70 2.30 -7.97 11.16
N CYS A 71 1.13 -7.49 10.78
CA CYS A 71 0.96 -6.24 10.06
C CYS A 71 0.29 -5.21 10.97
N TYR A 72 0.96 -4.09 11.23
CA TYR A 72 0.40 -2.94 11.92
C TYR A 72 -0.16 -1.95 10.90
N LEU A 73 -1.45 -1.64 11.02
CA LEU A 73 -2.13 -0.67 10.18
C LEU A 73 -2.43 0.58 11.00
N GLY A 74 -1.73 1.67 10.67
CA GLY A 74 -1.85 2.93 11.38
C GLY A 74 -3.17 3.65 11.12
N SER A 75 -3.56 4.48 12.08
CA SER A 75 -4.62 5.48 11.97
C SER A 75 -4.33 6.60 12.95
N PHE A 76 -4.56 7.85 12.57
CA PHE A 76 -4.33 9.00 13.45
C PHE A 76 -5.66 9.59 13.90
N ALA A 77 -6.07 9.26 15.12
CA ALA A 77 -7.30 9.75 15.77
C ALA A 77 -7.03 11.07 16.52
N ASP A 78 -6.15 11.90 15.98
CA ASP A 78 -5.61 13.09 16.65
C ASP A 78 -6.34 14.38 16.26
N GLY A 79 -7.34 14.31 15.37
CA GLY A 79 -8.05 15.48 14.85
C GLY A 79 -7.22 16.33 13.89
N ILE A 80 -5.99 15.93 13.58
CA ILE A 80 -5.05 16.75 12.81
C ILE A 80 -5.30 16.51 11.32
N GLN A 81 -5.59 17.58 10.60
CA GLN A 81 -5.88 17.53 9.18
C GLN A 81 -4.73 18.12 8.37
N PRO A 82 -4.58 17.71 7.10
CA PRO A 82 -3.87 18.50 6.12
C PRO A 82 -4.49 19.90 6.04
N ASP A 83 -3.64 20.90 5.85
CA ASP A 83 -4.08 22.24 5.49
C ASP A 83 -4.55 22.21 4.03
N TRP A 84 -5.88 22.14 3.88
CA TRP A 84 -6.54 22.06 2.59
C TRP A 84 -6.67 23.40 1.86
N ARG A 85 -6.37 24.52 2.54
CA ARG A 85 -6.70 25.90 2.15
C ARG A 85 -8.21 26.09 1.86
N ASP A 86 -8.63 27.34 1.64
CA ASP A 86 -10.00 27.62 1.21
C ASP A 86 -10.29 26.92 -0.13
N ARG A 87 -11.43 26.22 -0.20
CA ARG A 87 -11.85 25.34 -1.29
C ARG A 87 -13.05 25.90 -2.08
N PRO A 88 -12.99 27.10 -2.69
CA PRO A 88 -14.17 27.68 -3.32
C PRO A 88 -14.71 26.81 -4.49
N ASP A 89 -13.86 26.01 -5.13
CA ASP A 89 -14.20 25.30 -6.38
C ASP A 89 -14.19 23.76 -6.26
N GLY A 90 -14.21 23.18 -5.04
CA GLY A 90 -14.12 21.72 -4.84
C GLY A 90 -12.74 21.11 -5.15
N LYS A 91 -11.78 21.93 -5.59
CA LYS A 91 -10.38 21.52 -5.77
C LYS A 91 -9.67 21.44 -4.42
N TYR A 92 -8.84 20.41 -4.24
CA TYR A 92 -8.01 20.29 -3.04
C TYR A 92 -6.56 19.95 -3.36
N THR A 93 -5.68 20.55 -2.58
CA THR A 93 -4.27 20.20 -2.48
C THR A 93 -3.80 20.62 -1.09
N CYS A 94 -2.80 19.96 -0.53
CA CYS A 94 -2.23 20.34 0.75
C CYS A 94 -0.71 20.54 0.63
N SER A 95 -0.16 21.45 1.42
CA SER A 95 1.30 21.67 1.49
C SER A 95 1.86 21.41 2.88
N GLN A 96 1.00 21.32 3.89
CA GLN A 96 1.38 21.15 5.30
C GLN A 96 0.25 20.50 6.10
N LEU A 97 0.57 20.11 7.32
CA LEU A 97 -0.40 19.69 8.35
C LEU A 97 -0.68 20.89 9.26
N LEU A 98 -1.92 21.05 9.72
CA LEU A 98 -2.31 22.17 10.59
C LEU A 98 -1.57 22.16 11.94
N HIS A 99 -1.25 20.99 12.48
CA HIS A 99 -0.57 20.82 13.77
C HIS A 99 0.54 19.76 13.69
N LEU A 100 1.70 20.15 13.18
CA LEU A 100 2.81 19.22 12.94
C LEU A 100 3.28 18.49 14.21
N ASP A 101 3.42 19.20 15.33
CA ASP A 101 3.95 18.62 16.57
C ASP A 101 2.99 17.61 17.21
N GLY A 102 1.68 17.85 17.09
CA GLY A 102 0.67 16.87 17.51
C GLY A 102 0.75 15.58 16.67
N ARG A 103 0.87 15.71 15.34
CA ARG A 103 1.02 14.54 14.45
C ARG A 103 2.33 13.81 14.72
N ARG A 104 3.41 14.52 15.06
CA ARG A 104 4.68 13.91 15.50
C ARG A 104 4.48 13.04 16.73
N ALA A 105 3.79 13.55 17.75
CA ALA A 105 3.50 12.77 18.96
C ALA A 105 2.71 11.49 18.63
N SER A 106 1.65 11.61 17.83
CA SER A 106 0.85 10.46 17.40
C SER A 106 1.63 9.48 16.51
N LEU A 107 2.56 9.97 15.69
CA LEU A 107 3.47 9.14 14.90
C LEU A 107 4.37 8.28 15.80
N TYR A 108 5.07 8.89 16.75
CA TYR A 108 5.95 8.13 17.64
C TYR A 108 5.17 7.16 18.52
N GLN A 109 3.98 7.55 18.98
CA GLN A 109 3.09 6.61 19.66
C GLN A 109 2.75 5.41 18.77
N ALA A 110 2.38 5.63 17.50
CA ALA A 110 2.04 4.54 16.59
C ALA A 110 3.23 3.60 16.30
N LEU A 111 4.44 4.15 16.14
CA LEU A 111 5.66 3.35 15.95
C LEU A 111 5.99 2.53 17.20
N GLU A 112 5.86 3.13 18.39
CA GLU A 112 6.12 2.46 19.67
C GLU A 112 5.08 1.36 19.95
N GLU A 113 3.80 1.61 19.65
CA GLU A 113 2.74 0.60 19.72
C GLU A 113 3.03 -0.57 18.76
N ALA A 114 3.39 -0.29 17.51
CA ALA A 114 3.73 -1.31 16.53
C ALA A 114 4.94 -2.14 16.96
N ARG A 115 5.94 -1.50 17.56
CA ARG A 115 7.15 -2.14 18.09
C ARG A 115 6.81 -3.05 19.26
N THR A 116 6.06 -2.56 20.23
CA THR A 116 5.61 -3.31 21.42
C THR A 116 4.75 -4.52 21.03
N GLN A 117 3.92 -4.38 19.99
CA GLN A 117 3.10 -5.47 19.46
C GLN A 117 3.88 -6.46 18.58
N GLY A 118 5.15 -6.16 18.28
CA GLY A 118 6.05 -7.00 17.51
C GLY A 118 5.68 -7.09 16.04
N ALA A 119 5.26 -5.98 15.42
CA ALA A 119 4.93 -5.94 14.00
C ALA A 119 6.14 -6.26 13.10
N ASP A 120 5.89 -6.90 11.97
CA ASP A 120 6.88 -7.12 10.90
C ASP A 120 6.74 -6.05 9.80
N VAL A 121 5.50 -5.64 9.52
CA VAL A 121 5.15 -4.66 8.51
C VAL A 121 4.34 -3.55 9.15
N VAL A 122 4.69 -2.29 8.87
CA VAL A 122 3.93 -1.12 9.32
C VAL A 122 3.45 -0.35 8.11
N VAL A 123 2.14 -0.08 8.00
CA VAL A 123 1.57 0.72 6.91
C VAL A 123 0.77 1.86 7.53
N LEU A 124 1.12 3.11 7.20
CA LEU A 124 0.45 4.30 7.68
C LEU A 124 -0.41 4.94 6.57
N PRO A 125 -1.44 5.73 6.91
CA PRO A 125 -2.43 6.21 5.93
C PRO A 125 -1.94 7.26 4.92
N GLU A 126 -2.73 7.48 3.88
CA GLU A 126 -2.52 8.58 2.92
C GLU A 126 -2.67 9.96 3.60
N LEU A 127 -1.95 10.96 3.07
CA LEU A 127 -1.97 12.35 3.51
C LEU A 127 -1.78 12.54 5.03
N SER A 128 -1.06 11.61 5.66
CA SER A 128 -0.88 11.59 7.10
C SER A 128 0.49 12.09 7.54
N LEU A 129 1.54 11.83 6.77
CA LEU A 129 2.91 12.19 7.12
C LEU A 129 3.58 12.98 6.00
N CYS A 130 3.79 14.28 6.24
CA CYS A 130 4.55 15.14 5.34
C CYS A 130 6.04 14.73 5.27
N PRO A 131 6.82 15.23 4.30
CA PRO A 131 8.23 14.86 4.12
C PRO A 131 9.07 14.97 5.40
N LYS A 132 8.84 16.02 6.20
CA LYS A 132 9.55 16.22 7.46
C LYS A 132 9.31 15.08 8.44
N LEU A 133 8.06 14.66 8.64
CA LEU A 133 7.75 13.54 9.54
C LEU A 133 8.22 12.20 8.99
N ARG A 134 8.19 11.98 7.66
CA ARG A 134 8.77 10.76 7.09
C ARG A 134 10.28 10.67 7.29
N GLN A 135 10.99 11.79 7.23
CA GLN A 135 12.41 11.82 7.60
C GLN A 135 12.62 11.46 9.07
N GLU A 136 11.73 11.91 9.95
CA GLU A 136 11.74 11.50 11.37
C GLU A 136 11.49 9.98 11.52
N VAL A 137 10.63 9.36 10.70
CA VAL A 137 10.49 7.89 10.63
C VAL A 137 11.80 7.24 10.21
N CYS A 138 12.46 7.72 9.15
CA CYS A 138 13.73 7.15 8.72
C CYS A 138 14.80 7.20 9.81
N CYS A 139 14.88 8.31 10.56
CA CYS A 139 15.80 8.40 11.70
C CYS A 139 15.41 7.42 12.81
N TRP A 140 14.13 7.38 13.20
CA TRP A 140 13.64 6.45 14.22
C TRP A 140 13.95 4.98 13.87
N LEU A 141 13.73 4.57 12.61
CA LEU A 141 14.02 3.20 12.15
C LEU A 141 15.51 2.84 12.16
N ARG A 142 16.39 3.83 12.09
CA ARG A 142 17.83 3.62 12.15
C ARG A 142 18.33 3.59 13.58
N ASP A 143 17.76 4.43 14.42
CA ASP A 143 18.29 4.75 15.75
C ASP A 143 17.68 3.84 16.85
N GLU A 144 16.47 3.31 16.63
CA GLU A 144 15.74 2.45 17.58
C GLU A 144 15.79 0.96 17.23
N SER A 145 15.77 0.10 18.25
CA SER A 145 15.69 -1.36 18.06
C SER A 145 14.26 -1.82 17.88
N HIS A 146 13.94 -2.46 16.75
CA HIS A 146 12.57 -2.89 16.44
C HIS A 146 12.54 -4.13 15.51
N PRO A 147 11.40 -4.83 15.40
CA PRO A 147 11.25 -6.01 14.53
C PRO A 147 10.86 -5.70 13.08
N PHE A 148 10.57 -4.44 12.74
CA PHE A 148 10.03 -4.08 11.42
C PHE A 148 10.98 -4.50 10.29
N CYS A 149 10.42 -5.15 9.28
CA CYS A 149 11.09 -5.47 8.01
C CYS A 149 10.78 -4.45 6.94
N MET A 150 9.53 -3.95 6.90
CA MET A 150 9.06 -2.99 5.90
C MET A 150 8.13 -1.95 6.53
N VAL A 151 8.29 -0.70 6.13
CA VAL A 151 7.47 0.42 6.62
C VAL A 151 6.99 1.28 5.45
N VAL A 152 5.69 1.52 5.37
CA VAL A 152 5.08 2.52 4.48
C VAL A 152 4.69 3.71 5.35
N PRO A 153 5.50 4.79 5.39
CA PRO A 153 5.27 5.92 6.29
C PRO A 153 4.26 6.90 5.70
N GLY A 154 3.08 6.39 5.32
CA GLY A 154 1.99 7.19 4.76
C GLY A 154 2.35 7.86 3.44
N SER A 155 1.48 8.76 3.00
CA SER A 155 1.74 9.61 1.83
C SER A 155 1.53 11.09 2.15
N PHE A 156 1.98 11.96 1.26
CA PHE A 156 1.65 13.39 1.32
C PHE A 156 1.83 14.05 -0.05
N HIS A 157 1.26 15.24 -0.22
CA HIS A 157 1.54 16.07 -1.39
C HIS A 157 2.97 16.63 -1.31
N GLU A 158 3.72 16.44 -2.38
CA GLU A 158 5.12 16.84 -2.51
C GLU A 158 5.36 17.53 -3.85
N ARG A 159 6.20 18.56 -3.85
CA ARG A 159 6.73 19.07 -5.11
C ARG A 159 7.93 18.22 -5.50
N PRO A 160 7.91 17.54 -6.67
CA PRO A 160 9.00 16.66 -7.07
C PRO A 160 10.29 17.44 -7.34
N ASP A 161 10.18 18.72 -7.74
CA ASP A 161 11.29 19.66 -7.88
C ASP A 161 10.85 21.10 -7.52
N ALA A 162 11.81 22.03 -7.48
CA ALA A 162 11.58 23.43 -7.13
C ALA A 162 10.70 24.21 -8.14
N TYR A 163 10.57 23.69 -9.36
CA TYR A 163 9.88 24.36 -10.47
C TYR A 163 8.46 23.82 -10.70
N SER A 164 8.13 22.67 -10.11
CA SER A 164 6.83 22.04 -10.22
C SER A 164 5.75 22.85 -9.51
N GLU A 165 4.80 23.38 -10.28
CA GLU A 165 3.67 24.15 -9.76
C GLU A 165 2.65 23.25 -9.03
N ILE A 166 2.38 22.07 -9.60
CA ILE A 166 1.40 21.10 -9.12
C ILE A 166 2.14 19.95 -8.41
N PRO A 167 1.81 19.63 -7.14
CA PRO A 167 2.47 18.56 -6.40
C PRO A 167 2.09 17.16 -6.94
N VAL A 168 2.83 16.13 -6.54
CA VAL A 168 2.43 14.72 -6.62
C VAL A 168 1.95 14.26 -5.24
N ASN A 169 1.03 13.31 -5.15
CA ASN A 169 0.77 12.62 -3.88
C ASN A 169 1.68 11.39 -3.80
N ARG A 170 2.65 11.42 -2.89
CA ARG A 170 3.77 10.47 -2.89
C ARG A 170 3.84 9.68 -1.60
N THR A 171 4.08 8.39 -1.74
CA THR A 171 4.41 7.45 -0.66
C THR A 171 5.74 6.76 -0.94
N ARG A 172 6.26 6.07 0.09
CA ARG A 172 7.55 5.40 0.08
C ARG A 172 7.39 4.03 0.73
N LEU A 173 8.21 3.07 0.32
CA LEU A 173 8.43 1.84 1.07
C LEU A 173 9.84 1.87 1.62
N LEU A 174 9.97 1.79 2.93
CA LEU A 174 11.24 1.76 3.66
C LEU A 174 11.55 0.34 4.13
N ASP A 175 12.84 0.00 4.22
CA ASP A 175 13.29 -1.19 4.94
C ASP A 175 13.29 -0.95 6.46
N GLY A 176 13.54 -2.01 7.23
CA GLY A 176 13.71 -1.96 8.68
C GLY A 176 14.92 -1.18 9.19
N LYS A 177 15.62 -0.41 8.35
CA LYS A 177 16.71 0.49 8.74
C LYS A 177 16.44 1.94 8.29
N GLY A 178 15.24 2.19 7.76
CA GLY A 178 14.85 3.49 7.24
C GLY A 178 15.42 3.82 5.85
N HIS A 179 16.00 2.84 5.13
CA HIS A 179 16.39 3.06 3.74
C HIS A 179 15.18 2.96 2.81
N GLU A 180 15.10 3.86 1.85
CA GLU A 180 14.08 3.81 0.82
C GLU A 180 14.33 2.66 -0.17
N ILE A 181 13.27 1.90 -0.44
CA ILE A 181 13.26 0.78 -1.39
C ILE A 181 12.44 1.16 -2.63
N LEU A 182 11.25 1.73 -2.42
CA LEU A 182 10.34 2.18 -3.48
C LEU A 182 9.84 3.59 -3.19
N ILE A 183 9.58 4.30 -4.28
CA ILE A 183 8.80 5.54 -4.32
C ILE A 183 7.57 5.23 -5.16
N HIS A 184 6.40 5.70 -4.74
CA HIS A 184 5.20 5.63 -5.57
C HIS A 184 4.48 6.98 -5.56
N ASP A 185 4.23 7.50 -6.76
CA ASP A 185 3.42 8.68 -7.00
C ASP A 185 2.03 8.23 -7.42
N LYS A 186 1.01 8.72 -6.72
CA LYS A 186 -0.40 8.38 -6.97
C LYS A 186 -0.72 8.59 -8.44
N MET A 187 -1.20 7.55 -9.10
CA MET A 187 -1.44 7.54 -10.54
C MET A 187 -2.85 8.05 -10.87
N LEU A 188 -3.80 7.88 -9.95
CA LEU A 188 -5.19 8.27 -10.12
C LEU A 188 -5.57 9.33 -9.07
N PRO A 189 -5.55 10.64 -9.43
CA PRO A 189 -6.07 11.69 -8.56
C PRO A 189 -7.53 11.44 -8.19
N MET A 190 -7.96 11.80 -6.99
CA MET A 190 -9.37 11.73 -6.61
C MET A 190 -10.21 12.71 -7.45
N ASP A 191 -11.28 12.20 -8.07
CA ASP A 191 -12.22 13.01 -8.83
C ASP A 191 -13.62 12.40 -8.71
N THR A 192 -14.52 13.13 -8.04
CA THR A 192 -15.93 12.72 -7.84
C THR A 192 -16.91 13.72 -8.46
N GLY A 193 -16.44 14.61 -9.34
CA GLY A 193 -17.24 15.70 -9.92
C GLY A 193 -17.52 16.87 -8.96
N HIS A 194 -17.49 16.64 -7.65
CA HIS A 194 -17.61 17.67 -6.61
C HIS A 194 -16.29 17.93 -5.87
N VAL A 195 -15.39 16.96 -5.90
CA VAL A 195 -14.08 17.04 -5.27
C VAL A 195 -13.04 16.63 -6.31
N HIS A 196 -12.02 17.46 -6.50
CA HIS A 196 -10.94 17.21 -7.45
C HIS A 196 -9.57 17.41 -6.79
N GLU A 197 -8.78 16.36 -6.74
CA GLU A 197 -7.40 16.38 -6.22
C GLU A 197 -6.47 17.01 -7.25
N VAL A 198 -5.88 18.16 -6.91
CA VAL A 198 -4.96 18.87 -7.79
C VAL A 198 -3.54 18.35 -7.55
N ILE A 199 -3.23 17.24 -8.22
CA ILE A 199 -1.90 16.64 -8.27
C ILE A 199 -1.51 16.26 -9.71
N THR A 200 -0.22 16.15 -9.95
CA THR A 200 0.33 15.54 -11.16
C THR A 200 0.25 14.01 -11.01
N PRO A 201 -0.43 13.29 -11.92
CA PRO A 201 -0.48 11.84 -11.89
C PRO A 201 0.90 11.18 -12.05
N GLY A 202 1.19 10.20 -11.22
CA GLY A 202 2.31 9.28 -11.43
C GLY A 202 2.18 8.50 -12.73
N LYS A 203 3.31 8.02 -13.26
CA LYS A 203 3.43 7.31 -14.55
C LYS A 203 4.05 5.93 -14.44
N CYS A 204 4.21 5.42 -13.22
CA CYS A 204 4.87 4.16 -12.97
C CYS A 204 4.24 3.43 -11.79
N LEU A 205 3.80 2.20 -12.03
CA LEU A 205 3.42 1.27 -10.97
C LEU A 205 4.65 0.51 -10.49
N HIS A 206 5.01 0.71 -9.22
CA HIS A 206 6.18 0.11 -8.61
C HIS A 206 5.83 -1.18 -7.86
N LEU A 207 6.61 -2.23 -8.14
CA LEU A 207 6.48 -3.56 -7.53
C LEU A 207 7.80 -3.95 -6.89
N LEU A 208 7.76 -4.67 -5.77
CA LEU A 208 8.94 -5.22 -5.10
C LEU A 208 8.86 -6.74 -5.07
N ASN A 209 9.84 -7.41 -5.69
CA ASN A 209 9.90 -8.87 -5.69
C ASN A 209 10.63 -9.40 -4.44
N THR A 210 9.88 -9.84 -3.43
CA THR A 210 10.43 -10.25 -2.13
C THR A 210 10.30 -11.76 -1.88
N PRO A 211 11.01 -12.30 -0.86
CA PRO A 211 10.73 -13.64 -0.35
C PRO A 211 9.30 -13.86 0.16
N LEU A 212 8.58 -12.80 0.59
CA LEU A 212 7.16 -12.87 0.96
C LEU A 212 6.21 -12.93 -0.26
N GLY A 213 6.74 -12.76 -1.47
CA GLY A 213 6.00 -12.60 -2.70
C GLY A 213 6.18 -11.22 -3.35
N LEU A 214 5.44 -10.99 -4.43
CA LEU A 214 5.39 -9.72 -5.12
C LEU A 214 4.55 -8.71 -4.33
N VAL A 215 5.18 -7.63 -3.88
CA VAL A 215 4.54 -6.55 -3.14
C VAL A 215 4.25 -5.40 -4.10
N ALA A 216 3.03 -4.88 -4.09
CA ALA A 216 2.63 -3.69 -4.80
C ALA A 216 2.34 -2.54 -3.81
N LEU A 217 2.75 -1.33 -4.19
CA LEU A 217 2.49 -0.10 -3.45
C LEU A 217 1.61 0.81 -4.31
N ALA A 218 0.54 1.32 -3.73
CA ALA A 218 -0.41 2.20 -4.41
C ALA A 218 -1.12 3.11 -3.40
N ILE A 219 -1.73 4.20 -3.84
CA ILE A 219 -2.39 5.15 -2.94
C ILE A 219 -3.89 5.24 -3.23
N CYS A 220 -4.71 4.87 -2.26
CA CYS A 220 -6.16 5.08 -2.24
C CYS A 220 -6.85 4.69 -3.56
N ARG A 221 -7.25 5.68 -4.38
CA ARG A 221 -7.93 5.49 -5.67
C ARG A 221 -7.15 4.61 -6.64
N ASP A 222 -5.82 4.59 -6.59
CA ASP A 222 -5.00 3.68 -7.40
C ASP A 222 -5.44 2.21 -7.25
N PHE A 223 -5.97 1.85 -6.09
CA PHE A 223 -6.41 0.50 -5.76
C PHE A 223 -7.84 0.18 -6.22
N LEU A 224 -8.61 1.16 -6.73
CA LEU A 224 -10.02 0.97 -7.07
C LEU A 224 -10.19 0.63 -8.56
N GLU A 225 -10.99 -0.41 -8.86
CA GLU A 225 -11.25 -0.88 -10.23
C GLU A 225 -12.44 -0.17 -10.93
N GLU A 226 -13.01 0.89 -10.34
CA GLU A 226 -14.33 1.38 -10.76
C GLU A 226 -14.32 2.23 -12.06
N ASP A 227 -13.17 2.74 -12.50
CA ASP A 227 -13.11 3.57 -13.71
C ASP A 227 -12.89 2.70 -14.96
N GLN A 228 -13.79 2.80 -15.95
CA GLN A 228 -13.70 2.04 -17.20
C GLN A 228 -12.58 2.54 -18.14
N PHE A 229 -12.05 3.75 -17.90
CA PHE A 229 -11.05 4.37 -18.78
C PHE A 229 -9.61 4.28 -18.25
N TYR A 230 -9.44 4.05 -16.95
CA TYR A 230 -8.12 3.95 -16.33
C TYR A 230 -8.16 2.98 -15.14
N ARG A 231 -7.67 1.76 -15.36
CA ARG A 231 -7.50 0.74 -14.32
C ARG A 231 -6.05 0.35 -14.25
N LEU A 232 -5.49 0.37 -13.05
CA LEU A 232 -4.24 -0.33 -12.82
C LEU A 232 -4.49 -1.84 -12.96
N PRO A 233 -3.56 -2.59 -13.58
CA PRO A 233 -3.78 -3.99 -13.95
C PRO A 233 -3.59 -4.94 -12.76
N TRP A 234 -4.37 -4.74 -11.69
CA TRP A 234 -4.24 -5.46 -10.43
C TRP A 234 -4.44 -6.97 -10.58
N GLN A 235 -5.41 -7.38 -11.40
CA GLN A 235 -5.72 -8.79 -11.63
C GLN A 235 -4.67 -9.46 -12.53
N GLU A 236 -4.10 -8.73 -13.49
CA GLU A 236 -3.09 -9.24 -14.40
C GLU A 236 -1.72 -9.34 -13.71
N ILE A 237 -1.33 -8.31 -12.95
CA ILE A 237 -0.12 -8.35 -12.11
C ILE A 237 -0.30 -9.39 -11.02
N ALA A 238 -1.48 -9.40 -10.38
CA ALA A 238 -1.88 -10.28 -9.30
C ALA A 238 -0.80 -10.35 -8.21
N PRO A 239 -0.52 -9.22 -7.52
CA PRO A 239 0.51 -9.16 -6.48
C PRO A 239 0.11 -10.06 -5.31
N ASP A 240 1.11 -10.63 -4.62
CA ASP A 240 0.88 -11.42 -3.41
C ASP A 240 0.46 -10.51 -2.24
N TRP A 241 0.97 -9.27 -2.22
CA TRP A 241 0.69 -8.25 -1.22
C TRP A 241 0.42 -6.89 -1.86
N ALA A 242 -0.56 -6.16 -1.35
CA ALA A 242 -0.90 -4.80 -1.77
C ALA A 242 -0.92 -3.88 -0.53
N PHE A 243 -0.03 -2.88 -0.50
CA PHE A 243 0.05 -1.90 0.58
C PHE A 243 -0.56 -0.58 0.10
N ILE A 244 -1.67 -0.17 0.73
CA ILE A 244 -2.54 0.87 0.21
C ILE A 244 -2.81 1.93 1.29
N PRO A 245 -1.88 2.89 1.51
CA PRO A 245 -2.21 4.11 2.24
C PRO A 245 -3.47 4.75 1.65
N SER A 246 -4.49 4.95 2.48
CA SER A 246 -5.78 5.47 2.05
C SER A 246 -6.25 6.63 2.92
N MET A 247 -6.95 7.58 2.31
CA MET A 247 -7.71 8.62 2.98
C MET A 247 -9.08 8.71 2.34
N THR A 248 -10.09 8.20 3.03
CA THR A 248 -11.47 8.25 2.62
C THR A 248 -12.38 8.49 3.82
N PRO A 249 -13.52 9.19 3.63
CA PRO A 249 -14.64 9.08 4.56
C PRO A 249 -14.98 7.60 4.81
N ILE A 250 -15.59 7.33 5.97
CA ILE A 250 -15.95 5.97 6.42
C ILE A 250 -16.75 5.22 5.34
N GLN A 251 -17.64 5.92 4.63
CA GLN A 251 -18.46 5.32 3.56
C GLN A 251 -17.62 4.79 2.38
N GLY A 252 -16.48 5.42 2.06
CA GLY A 252 -15.63 5.02 0.94
C GLY A 252 -14.63 3.89 1.25
N VAL A 253 -14.55 3.45 2.51
CA VAL A 253 -13.76 2.24 2.87
C VAL A 253 -14.35 1.00 2.19
N ARG A 254 -15.67 0.96 1.99
CA ARG A 254 -16.36 -0.17 1.34
C ARG A 254 -15.92 -0.44 -0.10
N SER A 255 -15.58 0.59 -0.86
CA SER A 255 -15.08 0.41 -2.24
C SER A 255 -13.71 -0.25 -2.26
N HIS A 256 -12.85 0.08 -1.28
CA HIS A 256 -11.58 -0.60 -1.09
C HIS A 256 -11.80 -2.06 -0.67
N GLU A 257 -12.72 -2.32 0.26
CA GLU A 257 -13.05 -3.70 0.70
C GLU A 257 -13.56 -4.55 -0.46
N LYS A 258 -14.42 -4.01 -1.32
CA LYS A 258 -14.92 -4.70 -2.52
C LYS A 258 -13.77 -5.09 -3.45
N THR A 259 -12.85 -4.16 -3.72
CA THR A 259 -11.70 -4.43 -4.59
C THR A 259 -10.75 -5.45 -3.96
N ALA A 260 -10.45 -5.33 -2.66
CA ALA A 260 -9.63 -6.28 -1.94
C ALA A 260 -10.23 -7.70 -1.95
N ASN A 261 -11.54 -7.83 -1.72
CA ASN A 261 -12.26 -9.10 -1.82
C ASN A 261 -12.17 -9.69 -3.24
N SER A 262 -12.32 -8.85 -4.27
CA SER A 262 -12.14 -9.26 -5.66
C SER A 262 -10.74 -9.86 -5.88
N LEU A 263 -9.69 -9.15 -5.48
CA LEU A 263 -8.30 -9.61 -5.64
C LEU A 263 -7.95 -10.85 -4.81
N VAL A 264 -8.52 -11.00 -3.61
CA VAL A 264 -8.39 -12.24 -2.86
C VAL A 264 -8.99 -13.41 -3.65
N ASN A 265 -10.21 -13.25 -4.16
CA ASN A 265 -10.91 -14.32 -4.89
C ASN A 265 -10.27 -14.62 -6.25
N CYS A 266 -9.76 -13.61 -6.96
CA CYS A 266 -9.14 -13.75 -8.28
C CYS A 266 -7.72 -14.30 -8.21
N CYS A 267 -6.90 -13.80 -7.28
CA CYS A 267 -5.47 -14.08 -7.27
C CYS A 267 -4.84 -14.31 -5.88
N GLY A 268 -5.63 -14.30 -4.81
CA GLY A 268 -5.15 -14.56 -3.46
C GLY A 268 -4.33 -13.42 -2.86
N THR A 269 -4.49 -12.19 -3.38
CA THR A 269 -3.76 -11.00 -2.91
C THR A 269 -4.10 -10.68 -1.47
N ARG A 270 -3.09 -10.35 -0.67
CA ARG A 270 -3.25 -9.82 0.70
C ARG A 270 -3.20 -8.31 0.66
N SER A 271 -4.32 -7.66 0.99
CA SER A 271 -4.44 -6.21 0.93
C SER A 271 -4.36 -5.60 2.34
N LEU A 272 -3.49 -4.62 2.52
CA LEU A 272 -3.34 -3.83 3.73
C LEU A 272 -3.76 -2.39 3.44
N VAL A 273 -4.89 -1.96 4.00
CA VAL A 273 -5.50 -0.66 3.69
C VAL A 273 -5.69 0.14 4.99
N PRO A 274 -4.63 0.77 5.54
CA PRO A 274 -4.80 1.75 6.60
C PRO A 274 -5.49 3.00 6.04
N ASN A 275 -6.52 3.47 6.74
CA ASN A 275 -7.30 4.62 6.30
C ASN A 275 -7.23 5.78 7.29
N GLN A 276 -7.14 7.00 6.75
CA GLN A 276 -7.35 8.24 7.50
C GLN A 276 -8.70 8.85 7.13
N CYS A 277 -9.51 9.24 8.12
CA CYS A 277 -10.67 10.08 7.83
C CYS A 277 -10.20 11.51 7.51
N PRO A 278 -10.71 12.18 6.45
CA PRO A 278 -10.35 13.56 6.12
C PRO A 278 -10.53 14.55 7.28
N SER A 279 -11.48 14.28 8.20
CA SER A 279 -11.71 15.11 9.38
C SER A 279 -10.65 14.95 10.48
N GLY A 280 -9.73 13.99 10.37
CA GLY A 280 -8.79 13.65 11.45
C GLY A 280 -9.46 12.94 12.63
N THR A 281 -10.78 12.79 12.59
CA THR A 281 -11.61 12.26 13.68
C THR A 281 -12.36 11.03 13.23
N TYR A 282 -12.72 10.22 14.22
CA TYR A 282 -13.38 8.95 14.01
C TYR A 282 -14.55 8.87 14.98
N ALA A 283 -15.75 8.63 14.46
CA ALA A 283 -16.88 8.27 15.31
C ALA A 283 -16.65 6.86 15.86
N GLU A 284 -16.98 6.64 17.13
CA GLU A 284 -16.83 5.34 17.81
C GLU A 284 -17.48 4.21 16.99
N GLY A 285 -16.79 3.06 16.92
CA GLY A 285 -17.27 1.84 16.28
C GLY A 285 -17.15 1.78 14.76
N ASN A 286 -16.54 2.78 14.11
CA ASN A 286 -16.32 2.74 12.66
C ASN A 286 -14.97 2.13 12.28
N SER A 287 -14.90 1.46 11.13
CA SER A 287 -13.63 0.92 10.59
C SER A 287 -12.69 2.05 10.16
N HIS A 288 -11.40 1.96 10.53
CA HIS A 288 -10.34 2.92 10.15
C HIS A 288 -9.38 2.36 9.11
N GLY A 289 -9.84 1.35 8.38
CA GLY A 289 -9.02 0.57 7.48
C GLY A 289 -9.21 -0.91 7.74
N PHE A 290 -8.51 -1.74 6.98
CA PHE A 290 -8.66 -3.18 7.11
C PHE A 290 -7.45 -3.91 6.51
N ALA A 291 -7.34 -5.17 6.90
CA ALA A 291 -6.59 -6.16 6.15
C ALA A 291 -7.56 -7.16 5.52
N CYS A 292 -7.25 -7.62 4.32
CA CYS A 292 -8.02 -8.62 3.59
C CYS A 292 -7.09 -9.67 2.99
N TRP A 293 -7.37 -10.95 3.19
CA TRP A 293 -6.48 -12.05 2.75
C TRP A 293 -7.27 -13.34 2.49
N PRO A 294 -6.73 -14.29 1.69
CA PRO A 294 -7.32 -15.62 1.55
C PRO A 294 -7.05 -16.48 2.81
N ASP A 295 -8.06 -17.19 3.29
CA ASP A 295 -7.84 -18.30 4.24
C ASP A 295 -7.22 -19.54 3.56
N ALA A 296 -7.12 -20.63 4.32
CA ALA A 296 -6.56 -21.90 3.86
C ALA A 296 -7.31 -22.52 2.66
N VAL A 297 -8.61 -22.25 2.52
CA VAL A 297 -9.42 -22.72 1.39
C VAL A 297 -9.55 -21.68 0.27
N GLY A 298 -8.91 -20.51 0.42
CA GLY A 298 -8.92 -19.42 -0.55
C GLY A 298 -10.10 -18.48 -0.43
N LYS A 299 -10.94 -18.60 0.62
CA LYS A 299 -12.03 -17.67 0.86
C LYS A 299 -11.50 -16.38 1.50
N SER A 300 -12.07 -15.26 1.09
CA SER A 300 -11.70 -13.96 1.65
C SER A 300 -12.01 -13.84 3.14
N GLN A 301 -10.99 -13.40 3.88
CA GLN A 301 -11.03 -12.99 5.27
C GLN A 301 -10.83 -11.47 5.32
N LEU A 302 -11.61 -10.80 6.16
CA LEU A 302 -11.55 -9.36 6.36
C LEU A 302 -11.40 -9.09 7.86
N CYS A 303 -10.42 -8.27 8.21
CA CYS A 303 -10.26 -7.74 9.56
C CYS A 303 -10.22 -6.23 9.49
N THR A 304 -11.28 -5.58 9.95
CA THR A 304 -11.35 -4.13 10.10
C THR A 304 -10.53 -3.69 11.31
N ILE A 305 -9.76 -2.62 11.15
CA ILE A 305 -8.99 -2.05 12.25
C ILE A 305 -9.80 -0.99 12.99
N GLN A 306 -9.60 -0.95 14.30
CA GLN A 306 -10.12 0.07 15.20
C GLN A 306 -8.92 0.87 15.76
N PRO A 307 -9.09 2.05 16.38
CA PRO A 307 -7.97 2.83 16.89
C PRO A 307 -7.17 2.05 17.94
N TRP A 308 -7.82 1.15 18.67
CA TRP A 308 -7.22 0.28 19.69
C TRP A 308 -6.87 -1.14 19.19
N LEU A 309 -7.22 -1.51 17.96
CA LEU A 309 -6.89 -2.81 17.36
C LEU A 309 -6.29 -2.61 15.97
N ARG A 310 -4.96 -2.51 15.93
CA ARG A 310 -4.19 -2.13 14.74
C ARG A 310 -3.29 -3.23 14.21
N LEU A 311 -3.07 -4.31 14.97
CA LEU A 311 -2.24 -5.44 14.56
C LEU A 311 -3.08 -6.58 14.00
N VAL A 312 -2.72 -7.03 12.80
CA VAL A 312 -3.33 -8.18 12.13
C VAL A 312 -2.26 -9.24 11.87
N SER A 313 -2.54 -10.50 12.16
CA SER A 313 -1.64 -11.63 11.88
C SER A 313 -2.12 -12.36 10.62
N ILE A 314 -1.33 -12.31 9.54
CA ILE A 314 -1.72 -12.83 8.23
C ILE A 314 -0.85 -14.04 7.85
N PRO A 315 -1.43 -15.21 7.54
CA PRO A 315 -0.69 -16.38 7.09
C PRO A 315 0.06 -16.15 5.77
N ILE A 316 1.29 -16.69 5.66
CA ILE A 316 2.13 -16.67 4.46
C ILE A 316 1.67 -17.74 3.45
#